data_AF-A0A814QVE2-F1
#
_entry.id   AF-A0A814QVE2-F1
#
_cell.length_a   1.000
_cell.length_b   1.000
_cell.length_c   1.000
_cell.angle_alpha   90.00
_cell.angle_beta   90.00
_cell.angle_gamma   90.00
#
_symmetry.space_group_name_H-M   'P 1'
#
loop_
_entity.id
_entity.type
_entity.pdbx_description
1 polymer ?
#
loop_
_entity_poly.entity_id
_entity_poly.type
_entity_poly.pdbx_seq_one_letter_code
_entity_poly.pdbx_strand_id
1 'polypeptide(L)'
;MTGTDTGLKKSDRTGPIGLPVGVLGHDKIGGRNWKIDDAPFYKGISGIITTSIVSGFAFQDTEAVGMAAGESVNPRRNVPRVMNGTIWRIVLFFVGSIIIMSLVIPYNDPSLAHDDDVKNVAISPFTLIFVKSDLKPTVHIMNAVILTTILSAGNSGLYVCTRVLYALANEGQTPKKFAYLTRTGIPIWCLVFTTFVSTILFGLSFVGNKIIYQWLVNVTCVMGFIAWFGYSLNDLVYKALFFPVGPILAALLICISVLGQSYSAFKTHPFNFSNFLSAYITIPVFFNYVFCLQIC
;
A
#
# COMPACT_ATOMS: atom_id res chain seq x y z
N MET A 1 20.46 -51.57 18.29
CA MET A 1 20.42 -51.07 16.89
C MET A 1 18.95 -50.82 16.57
N THR A 2 18.42 -49.62 16.41
CA THR A 2 18.92 -48.25 16.34
C THR A 2 17.69 -47.39 16.62
N GLY A 3 17.75 -46.57 17.67
CA GLY A 3 16.79 -45.50 17.89
C GLY A 3 17.10 -44.34 16.96
N THR A 4 16.04 -43.72 16.45
CA THR A 4 16.08 -42.34 15.96
C THR A 4 14.81 -41.67 16.46
N ASP A 5 14.92 -41.15 17.68
CA ASP A 5 14.08 -40.07 18.23
C ASP A 5 14.27 -38.82 17.35
N THR A 6 13.33 -38.53 16.46
CA THR A 6 13.15 -37.17 15.93
C THR A 6 12.15 -36.46 16.84
N GLY A 7 12.70 -35.89 17.91
CA GLY A 7 11.98 -35.11 18.91
C GLY A 7 11.35 -33.84 18.33
N LEU A 8 10.10 -33.96 17.86
CA LEU A 8 9.18 -32.84 17.81
C LEU A 8 8.68 -32.56 19.24
N LYS A 9 9.54 -31.87 19.99
CA LYS A 9 9.24 -31.34 21.32
C LYS A 9 8.04 -30.39 21.20
N LYS A 10 6.91 -30.87 21.70
CA LYS A 10 5.67 -30.17 22.02
C LYS A 10 5.96 -29.00 22.98
N SER A 11 6.46 -27.87 22.46
CA SER A 11 6.76 -26.66 23.21
C SER A 11 6.19 -25.45 22.47
N ASP A 12 5.44 -24.60 23.17
CA ASP A 12 4.81 -23.35 22.71
C ASP A 12 3.58 -23.46 21.79
N ARG A 13 2.59 -24.27 22.19
CA ARG A 13 1.20 -23.88 21.91
C ARG A 13 0.74 -22.97 23.06
N THR A 14 0.35 -21.74 22.71
CA THR A 14 -0.45 -20.80 23.53
C THR A 14 0.19 -20.23 24.80
N GLY A 15 1.47 -19.82 24.75
CA GLY A 15 2.07 -18.93 25.75
C GLY A 15 1.91 -17.45 25.36
N PRO A 16 1.63 -16.54 26.31
CA PRO A 16 1.62 -15.10 26.03
C PRO A 16 2.98 -14.61 25.49
N ILE A 17 2.93 -13.79 24.44
CA ILE A 17 4.09 -13.28 23.71
C ILE A 17 4.97 -12.42 24.62
N GLY A 18 6.26 -12.76 24.71
CA GLY A 18 7.25 -11.84 25.24
C GLY A 18 7.66 -10.79 24.22
N LEU A 19 7.60 -9.53 24.61
CA LEU A 19 8.17 -8.45 23.82
C LEU A 19 9.67 -8.74 23.50
N PRO A 20 10.25 -8.16 22.42
CA PRO A 20 11.64 -8.41 22.03
C PRO A 20 12.65 -8.16 23.17
N VAL A 21 12.31 -7.26 24.09
CA VAL A 21 13.14 -6.87 25.24
C VAL A 21 12.77 -7.63 26.53
N GLY A 22 11.67 -8.39 26.53
CA GLY A 22 11.12 -9.04 27.72
C GLY A 22 10.64 -8.02 28.73
N VAL A 23 9.39 -7.58 28.60
CA VAL A 23 8.73 -6.76 29.61
C VAL A 23 7.46 -7.49 30.02
N LEU A 24 7.30 -7.66 31.34
CA LEU A 24 6.23 -8.38 32.06
C LEU A 24 6.23 -9.90 31.89
N GLY A 25 7.14 -10.60 32.59
CA GLY A 25 6.97 -12.03 32.93
C GLY A 25 6.95 -13.04 31.77
N HIS A 26 7.14 -12.61 30.53
CA HIS A 26 7.10 -13.44 29.34
C HIS A 26 8.50 -13.74 28.79
N ASP A 27 8.67 -14.93 28.24
CA ASP A 27 9.94 -15.40 27.67
C ASP A 27 10.49 -14.41 26.63
N LYS A 28 11.77 -14.07 26.75
CA LYS A 28 12.44 -13.18 25.79
C LYS A 28 12.46 -13.84 24.41
N ILE A 29 11.58 -13.39 23.53
CA ILE A 29 11.55 -13.87 22.13
C ILE A 29 12.85 -13.50 21.41
N GLY A 30 13.43 -12.34 21.73
CA GLY A 30 14.69 -11.86 21.14
C GLY A 30 14.65 -11.93 19.61
N GLY A 31 15.69 -12.54 19.01
CA GLY A 31 15.76 -12.84 17.57
C GLY A 31 15.40 -14.28 17.20
N ARG A 32 14.69 -15.03 18.06
CA ARG A 32 14.39 -16.47 17.84
C ARG A 32 13.60 -16.68 16.55
N ASN A 33 12.60 -15.83 16.29
CA ASN A 33 11.74 -15.94 15.12
C ASN A 33 12.46 -15.67 13.79
N TRP A 34 13.58 -14.94 13.81
CA TRP A 34 14.44 -14.73 12.64
C TRP A 34 15.39 -15.89 12.34
N LYS A 35 15.43 -16.91 13.21
CA LYS A 35 16.26 -18.11 13.05
C LYS A 35 15.44 -19.37 12.72
N ILE A 36 14.14 -19.22 12.50
CA ILE A 36 13.24 -20.33 12.15
C ILE A 36 13.35 -20.57 10.65
N ASP A 37 13.74 -21.78 10.25
CA ASP A 37 13.71 -22.29 8.87
C ASP A 37 14.22 -21.28 7.82
N ASP A 38 13.32 -20.75 6.99
CA ASP A 38 13.63 -19.82 5.88
C ASP A 38 13.68 -18.33 6.31
N ALA A 39 13.56 -18.04 7.61
CA ALA A 39 13.67 -16.68 8.12
C ALA A 39 15.14 -16.19 8.06
N PRO A 40 15.37 -14.87 7.86
CA PRO A 40 14.38 -13.80 7.72
C PRO A 40 13.88 -13.58 6.27
N PHE A 41 14.42 -14.29 5.28
CA PHE A 41 14.11 -14.08 3.86
C PHE A 41 13.27 -15.24 3.29
N TYR A 42 12.02 -15.34 3.74
CA TYR A 42 11.08 -16.34 3.23
C TYR A 42 10.89 -16.21 1.72
N LYS A 43 10.95 -17.35 0.99
CA LYS A 43 10.97 -17.41 -0.50
C LYS A 43 12.18 -16.71 -1.16
N GLY A 44 13.24 -16.40 -0.40
CA GLY A 44 14.50 -15.83 -0.92
C GLY A 44 14.29 -14.55 -1.74
N ILE A 45 15.01 -14.44 -2.86
CA ILE A 45 14.93 -13.26 -3.76
C ILE A 45 13.50 -13.05 -4.30
N SER A 46 12.76 -14.14 -4.56
CA SER A 46 11.37 -14.04 -5.01
C SER A 46 10.50 -13.34 -3.97
N GLY A 47 10.67 -13.66 -2.68
CA GLY A 47 9.93 -13.04 -1.58
C GLY A 47 10.27 -11.56 -1.41
N ILE A 48 11.55 -11.20 -1.60
CA ILE A 48 12.00 -9.80 -1.60
C ILE A 48 11.30 -9.02 -2.72
N ILE A 49 11.28 -9.56 -3.94
CA ILE A 49 10.65 -8.88 -5.09
C ILE A 49 9.14 -8.74 -4.86
N THR A 50 8.42 -9.81 -4.46
CA THR A 50 6.96 -9.74 -4.27
C THR A 50 6.57 -8.80 -3.12
N THR A 51 7.33 -8.81 -2.03
CA THR A 51 7.08 -7.91 -0.88
C THR A 51 7.40 -6.46 -1.24
N SER A 52 8.43 -6.23 -2.07
CA SER A 52 8.76 -4.89 -2.55
C SER A 52 7.61 -4.26 -3.34
N ILE A 53 6.90 -5.06 -4.16
CA ILE A 53 5.71 -4.61 -4.91
C ILE A 53 4.61 -4.12 -3.96
N VAL A 54 4.26 -4.94 -2.96
CA VAL A 54 3.23 -4.59 -1.96
C VAL A 54 3.65 -3.37 -1.13
N SER A 55 4.94 -3.26 -0.82
CA SER A 55 5.46 -2.08 -0.11
C SER A 55 5.39 -0.81 -0.96
N GLY A 56 5.65 -0.89 -2.27
CA GLY A 56 5.55 0.25 -3.19
C GLY A 56 4.12 0.79 -3.26
N PHE A 57 3.14 -0.10 -3.30
CA PHE A 57 1.72 0.26 -3.22
C PHE A 57 1.38 0.99 -1.91
N ALA A 58 1.93 0.56 -0.77
CA ALA A 58 1.66 1.22 0.52
C ALA A 58 2.17 2.67 0.62
N PHE A 59 3.08 3.08 -0.28
CA PHE A 59 3.60 4.45 -0.39
C PHE A 59 3.10 5.20 -1.62
N GLN A 60 2.10 4.65 -2.30
CA GLN A 60 1.30 5.41 -3.24
C GLN A 60 0.59 6.58 -2.51
N ASP A 61 0.18 7.63 -3.23
CA ASP A 61 -0.39 8.89 -2.71
C ASP A 61 0.59 9.90 -2.09
N THR A 62 1.91 9.65 -2.16
CA THR A 62 2.90 10.68 -1.75
C THR A 62 2.87 11.92 -2.64
N GLU A 63 2.34 11.80 -3.85
CA GLU A 63 2.05 12.89 -4.78
C GLU A 63 0.96 13.87 -4.29
N ALA A 64 0.12 13.46 -3.33
CA ALA A 64 -0.89 14.34 -2.72
C ALA A 64 -0.27 15.57 -2.05
N VAL A 65 0.97 15.45 -1.57
CA VAL A 65 1.73 16.57 -1.01
C VAL A 65 1.98 17.65 -2.08
N GLY A 66 2.22 17.24 -3.33
CA GLY A 66 2.39 18.16 -4.45
C GLY A 66 1.11 18.93 -4.78
N MET A 67 -0.05 18.27 -4.70
CA MET A 67 -1.35 18.94 -4.89
C MET A 67 -1.67 19.89 -3.73
N ALA A 68 -1.41 19.47 -2.49
CA ALA A 68 -1.58 20.32 -1.32
C ALA A 68 -0.58 21.49 -1.27
N ALA A 69 0.55 21.40 -1.97
CA ALA A 69 1.52 22.49 -2.05
C ALA A 69 0.92 23.77 -2.66
N GLY A 70 0.00 23.64 -3.63
CA GLY A 70 -0.67 24.78 -4.25
C GLY A 70 -1.53 25.59 -3.28
N GLU A 71 -2.03 24.95 -2.21
CA GLU A 71 -2.87 25.57 -1.17
C GLU A 71 -2.09 25.84 0.13
N SER A 72 -0.80 25.49 0.17
CA SER A 72 0.02 25.60 1.38
C SER A 72 0.56 27.02 1.57
N VAL A 73 0.58 27.50 2.81
CA VAL A 73 1.27 28.75 3.18
C VAL A 73 2.78 28.57 2.94
N ASN A 74 3.42 29.48 2.20
CA ASN A 74 4.87 29.45 1.92
C ASN A 74 5.41 28.08 1.43
N PRO A 75 4.94 27.58 0.28
CA PRO A 75 5.22 26.21 -0.17
C PRO A 75 6.71 25.96 -0.39
N ARG A 76 7.47 26.97 -0.83
CA ARG A 76 8.94 26.88 -1.02
C ARG A 76 9.70 26.46 0.23
N ARG A 77 9.22 26.81 1.43
CA ARG A 77 9.86 26.46 2.70
C ARG A 77 9.20 25.26 3.36
N ASN A 78 7.86 25.22 3.33
CA ASN A 78 7.09 24.25 4.11
C ASN A 78 7.05 22.87 3.43
N VAL A 79 6.95 22.80 2.10
CA VAL A 79 6.91 21.53 1.38
C VAL A 79 8.20 20.72 1.56
N PRO A 80 9.42 21.28 1.35
CA PRO A 80 10.66 20.52 1.56
C PRO A 80 10.85 20.08 3.01
N ARG A 81 10.46 20.93 3.98
CA ARG A 81 10.55 20.61 5.41
C ARG A 81 9.65 19.43 5.77
N VAL A 82 8.41 19.42 5.27
CA VAL A 82 7.46 18.33 5.51
C VAL A 82 7.93 17.06 4.81
N MET A 83 8.36 17.12 3.54
CA MET A 83 8.87 15.96 2.80
C MET A 83 10.03 15.27 3.53
N ASN A 84 11.06 16.02 3.93
CA ASN A 84 12.19 15.45 4.65
C ASN A 84 11.80 14.87 6.02
N GLY A 85 10.86 15.51 6.71
CA GLY A 85 10.30 14.99 7.96
C GLY A 85 9.51 13.71 7.78
N THR A 86 8.72 13.59 6.71
CA THR A 86 7.93 12.40 6.38
C THR A 86 8.81 11.19 6.10
N ILE A 87 9.91 11.35 5.36
CA ILE A 87 10.85 10.24 5.09
C ILE A 87 11.38 9.63 6.40
N TRP A 88 11.85 10.46 7.34
CA TRP A 88 12.34 9.98 8.63
C TRP A 88 11.24 9.31 9.47
N ARG A 89 10.02 9.84 9.42
CA ARG A 89 8.86 9.24 10.10
C ARG A 89 8.50 7.88 9.50
N ILE A 90 8.56 7.72 8.18
CA ILE A 90 8.36 6.44 7.50
C ILE A 90 9.43 5.44 7.95
N VAL A 91 10.71 5.81 7.91
CA VAL A 91 11.79 4.91 8.36
C VAL A 91 11.59 4.49 9.82
N LEU A 92 11.31 5.45 10.71
CA LEU A 92 11.17 5.15 12.14
C LEU A 92 9.90 4.33 12.45
N PHE A 93 8.73 4.77 11.98
CA PHE A 93 7.46 4.15 12.35
C PHE A 93 7.11 2.94 11.49
N PHE A 94 7.40 2.96 10.19
CA PHE A 94 7.04 1.85 9.30
C PHE A 94 8.09 0.75 9.35
N VAL A 95 9.35 1.04 9.00
CA VAL A 95 10.41 0.02 8.99
C VAL A 95 10.68 -0.47 10.41
N GLY A 96 10.73 0.45 11.39
CA GLY A 96 10.91 0.08 12.80
C GLY A 96 9.80 -0.81 13.34
N SER A 97 8.52 -0.53 13.04
CA SER A 97 7.42 -1.39 13.50
C SER A 97 7.42 -2.75 12.82
N ILE A 98 7.73 -2.84 11.52
CA ILE A 98 7.84 -4.13 10.81
C ILE A 98 8.96 -4.99 11.39
N ILE A 99 10.13 -4.39 11.70
CA ILE A 99 11.22 -5.11 12.36
C ILE A 99 10.73 -5.69 13.69
N ILE A 100 10.09 -4.88 14.53
CA ILE A 100 9.54 -5.34 15.82
C ILE A 100 8.51 -6.46 15.60
N MET A 101 7.56 -6.28 14.68
CA MET A 101 6.55 -7.29 14.39
C MET A 101 7.16 -8.60 13.89
N SER A 102 8.17 -8.55 13.02
CA SER A 102 8.85 -9.72 12.49
C SER A 102 9.69 -10.47 13.55
N LEU A 103 10.17 -9.76 14.58
CA LEU A 103 10.83 -10.39 15.72
C LEU A 103 9.81 -11.09 16.64
N VAL A 104 8.59 -10.55 16.72
CA VAL A 104 7.55 -10.99 17.67
C VAL A 104 6.68 -12.12 17.09
N ILE A 105 6.28 -12.01 15.82
CA ILE A 105 5.38 -12.96 15.15
C ILE A 105 6.23 -13.81 14.20
N PRO A 106 6.19 -15.15 14.33
CA PRO A 106 6.89 -16.02 13.41
C PRO A 106 6.23 -15.97 12.03
N TYR A 107 7.03 -16.04 10.97
CA TYR A 107 6.54 -15.87 9.59
C TYR A 107 5.55 -16.96 9.17
N ASN A 108 5.61 -18.13 9.81
CA ASN A 108 4.76 -19.29 9.53
C ASN A 108 3.43 -19.30 10.31
N ASP A 109 3.04 -18.19 10.94
CA ASP A 109 1.79 -18.13 11.69
C ASP A 109 0.56 -18.18 10.78
N PRO A 110 -0.38 -19.12 10.97
CA PRO A 110 -1.54 -19.29 10.08
C PRO A 110 -2.51 -18.10 10.07
N SER A 111 -2.40 -17.17 11.03
CA SER A 111 -3.24 -15.96 11.08
C SER A 111 -2.71 -14.83 10.19
N LEU A 112 -1.49 -14.95 9.67
CA LEU A 112 -0.93 -14.04 8.67
C LEU A 112 -1.52 -14.34 7.29
N ALA A 113 -1.60 -13.31 6.43
CA ALA A 113 -2.02 -13.47 5.05
C ALA A 113 -1.01 -14.37 4.30
N HIS A 114 -1.40 -15.62 4.05
CA HIS A 114 -0.66 -16.56 3.21
C HIS A 114 -1.31 -16.62 1.82
N ASP A 115 -0.49 -16.73 0.79
CA ASP A 115 -0.91 -16.74 -0.63
C ASP A 115 -1.93 -17.84 -0.97
N ASP A 116 -2.03 -18.89 -0.14
CA ASP A 116 -2.74 -20.13 -0.47
C ASP A 116 -4.15 -20.26 0.12
N ASP A 117 -4.62 -19.34 0.99
CA ASP A 117 -5.93 -19.52 1.64
C ASP A 117 -6.74 -18.20 1.80
N VAL A 118 -7.49 -17.87 0.75
CA VAL A 118 -8.39 -16.69 0.63
C VAL A 118 -9.60 -16.75 1.59
N LYS A 119 -9.71 -17.83 2.39
CA LYS A 119 -10.80 -18.06 3.35
C LYS A 119 -10.60 -17.35 4.68
N ASN A 120 -9.36 -17.08 5.09
CA ASN A 120 -9.10 -16.41 6.35
C ASN A 120 -9.14 -14.89 6.17
N VAL A 121 -9.93 -14.21 7.00
CA VAL A 121 -9.85 -12.75 7.16
C VAL A 121 -8.46 -12.49 7.73
N ALA A 122 -7.55 -11.98 6.90
CA ALA A 122 -6.21 -11.62 7.33
C ALA A 122 -6.31 -10.67 8.53
N ILE A 123 -5.86 -11.14 9.69
CA ILE A 123 -5.86 -10.32 10.91
C ILE A 123 -4.66 -9.38 10.79
N SER A 124 -4.88 -8.09 11.03
CA SER A 124 -3.80 -7.12 11.05
C SER A 124 -2.69 -7.58 12.01
N PRO A 125 -1.43 -7.67 11.58
CA PRO A 125 -0.32 -8.05 12.48
C PRO A 125 -0.26 -7.18 13.75
N PHE A 126 -0.65 -5.91 13.64
CA PHE A 126 -0.73 -4.97 14.75
C PHE A 126 -1.79 -5.34 15.80
N THR A 127 -2.88 -5.99 15.39
CA THR A 127 -3.91 -6.49 16.33
C THR A 127 -3.56 -7.90 16.80
N LEU A 128 -2.93 -8.70 15.95
CA LEU A 128 -2.52 -10.08 16.23
C LEU A 128 -1.58 -10.19 17.44
N ILE A 129 -0.67 -9.22 17.63
CA ILE A 129 0.21 -9.19 18.81
C ILE A 129 -0.61 -9.13 20.10
N PHE A 130 -1.64 -8.29 20.17
CA PHE A 130 -2.46 -8.13 21.37
C PHE A 130 -3.39 -9.33 21.59
N VAL A 131 -3.92 -9.92 20.52
CA VAL A 131 -4.70 -11.17 20.59
C VAL A 131 -3.86 -12.28 21.20
N LYS A 132 -2.61 -12.43 20.74
CA LYS A 132 -1.69 -13.47 21.23
C LYS A 132 -1.08 -13.17 22.61
N SER A 133 -1.11 -11.91 23.05
CA SER A 133 -0.67 -11.52 24.40
C SER A 133 -1.81 -11.55 25.43
N ASP A 134 -2.99 -12.05 25.07
CA ASP A 134 -4.24 -12.03 25.85
C ASP A 134 -4.68 -10.62 26.34
N LEU A 135 -4.19 -9.57 25.67
CA LEU A 135 -4.55 -8.17 25.94
C LEU A 135 -5.79 -7.76 25.13
N LYS A 136 -6.91 -8.45 25.39
CA LYS A 136 -8.18 -8.30 24.64
C LYS A 136 -8.71 -6.85 24.57
N PRO A 137 -8.67 -6.01 25.62
CA PRO A 137 -9.14 -4.62 25.54
C PRO A 137 -8.33 -3.78 24.53
N THR A 138 -7.02 -4.03 24.43
CA THR A 138 -6.12 -3.27 23.54
C THR A 138 -6.38 -3.55 22.06
N VAL A 139 -6.93 -4.73 21.74
CA VAL A 139 -7.34 -5.08 20.37
C VAL A 139 -8.38 -4.09 19.84
N HIS A 140 -9.37 -3.71 20.67
CA HIS A 140 -10.42 -2.76 20.27
C HIS A 140 -9.86 -1.35 20.08
N ILE A 141 -8.91 -0.92 20.92
CA ILE A 141 -8.22 0.36 20.75
C ILE A 141 -7.46 0.38 19.42
N MET A 142 -6.69 -0.67 19.12
CA MET A 142 -5.96 -0.76 17.86
C MET A 142 -6.89 -0.78 16.65
N ASN A 143 -8.02 -1.50 16.71
CA ASN A 143 -9.03 -1.46 15.66
C ASN A 143 -9.62 -0.05 15.47
N ALA A 144 -9.89 0.69 16.55
CA ALA A 144 -10.36 2.06 16.45
C ALA A 144 -9.33 2.99 15.78
N VAL A 145 -8.04 2.82 16.10
CA VAL A 145 -6.94 3.54 15.44
C VAL A 145 -6.91 3.21 13.94
N ILE A 146 -6.94 1.92 13.57
CA ILE A 146 -6.95 1.48 12.16
C ILE A 146 -8.15 2.06 11.40
N LEU A 147 -9.34 2.03 12.00
CA LEU A 147 -10.53 2.61 11.37
C LEU A 147 -10.39 4.12 11.16
N THR A 148 -9.85 4.82 12.15
CA THR A 148 -9.62 6.27 12.06
C THR A 148 -8.60 6.61 10.97
N THR A 149 -7.52 5.83 10.84
CA THR A 149 -6.51 6.06 9.79
C THR A 149 -7.06 5.78 8.39
N ILE A 150 -7.86 4.71 8.22
CA ILE A 150 -8.52 4.40 6.95
C ILE A 150 -9.51 5.51 6.55
N LEU A 151 -10.33 5.99 7.48
CA LEU A 151 -11.27 7.09 7.22
C LEU A 151 -10.52 8.39 6.84
N SER A 152 -9.43 8.70 7.53
CA SER A 152 -8.59 9.85 7.20
C SER A 152 -7.96 9.74 5.82
N ALA A 153 -7.45 8.56 5.45
CA ALA A 153 -6.88 8.30 4.13
C ALA A 153 -7.94 8.44 3.03
N GLY A 154 -9.14 7.88 3.26
CA GLY A 154 -10.27 8.03 2.33
C GLY A 154 -10.68 9.48 2.08
N ASN A 155 -10.68 10.32 3.13
CA ASN A 155 -10.95 11.75 2.98
C ASN A 155 -9.88 12.47 2.14
N SER A 156 -8.60 12.15 2.36
CA SER A 156 -7.50 12.68 1.54
C SER A 156 -7.60 12.22 0.08
N GLY A 157 -7.97 10.97 -0.16
CA GLY A 157 -8.20 10.43 -1.50
C GLY A 157 -9.31 11.19 -2.24
N LEU A 158 -10.46 11.42 -1.60
CA LEU A 158 -11.54 12.23 -2.17
C LEU A 158 -11.05 13.66 -2.48
N TYR A 159 -10.35 14.30 -1.54
CA TYR A 159 -9.76 15.61 -1.76
C TYR A 159 -8.89 15.64 -3.03
N VAL A 160 -7.95 14.70 -3.15
CA VAL A 160 -7.05 14.58 -4.31
C VAL A 160 -7.84 14.40 -5.61
N CYS A 161 -8.77 13.43 -5.67
CA CYS A 161 -9.54 13.17 -6.88
C CYS A 161 -10.32 14.39 -7.35
N THR A 162 -10.87 15.18 -6.41
CA THR A 162 -11.61 16.39 -6.78
C THR A 162 -10.73 17.48 -7.38
N ARG A 163 -9.49 17.62 -6.89
CA ARG A 163 -8.53 18.61 -7.41
C ARG A 163 -7.98 18.23 -8.78
N VAL A 164 -7.71 16.95 -8.99
CA VAL A 164 -7.31 16.44 -10.31
C VAL A 164 -8.43 16.66 -11.33
N LEU A 165 -9.66 16.26 -11.01
CA LEU A 165 -10.80 16.44 -11.91
C LEU A 165 -11.10 17.92 -12.19
N TYR A 166 -10.97 18.78 -11.18
CA TYR A 166 -11.10 20.23 -11.32
C TYR A 166 -10.02 20.82 -12.25
N ALA A 167 -8.76 20.41 -12.11
CA ALA A 167 -7.67 20.85 -12.98
C ALA A 167 -7.92 20.44 -14.44
N LEU A 168 -8.35 19.20 -14.67
CA LEU A 168 -8.72 18.71 -16.00
C LEU A 168 -9.89 19.51 -16.62
N ALA A 169 -10.84 19.97 -15.80
CA ALA A 169 -11.95 20.81 -16.26
C ALA A 169 -11.50 22.21 -16.69
N ASN A 170 -10.53 22.79 -15.98
CA ASN A 170 -9.93 24.08 -16.33
C ASN A 170 -9.09 24.01 -17.61
N GLU A 171 -8.47 22.86 -17.88
CA GLU A 171 -7.75 22.59 -19.13
C GLU A 171 -8.67 22.23 -20.31
N GLY A 172 -9.99 22.19 -20.09
CA GLY A 172 -10.97 21.87 -21.13
C GLY A 172 -11.09 20.38 -21.46
N GLN A 173 -10.41 19.50 -20.72
CA GLN A 173 -10.40 18.05 -20.94
C GLN A 173 -11.61 17.33 -20.33
N THR A 174 -12.41 18.02 -19.51
CA THR A 174 -13.67 17.50 -18.95
C THR A 174 -14.76 18.58 -19.00
N PRO A 175 -16.06 18.21 -18.86
CA PRO A 175 -17.15 19.17 -18.93
C PRO A 175 -16.97 20.38 -18.02
N LYS A 176 -17.20 21.59 -18.55
CA LYS A 176 -17.03 22.87 -17.82
C LYS A 176 -17.78 22.96 -16.48
N LYS A 177 -18.81 22.14 -16.27
CA LYS A 177 -19.51 22.03 -14.98
C LYS A 177 -18.57 21.63 -13.82
N PHE A 178 -17.54 20.85 -14.10
CA PHE A 178 -16.54 20.43 -13.12
C PHE A 178 -15.57 21.55 -12.73
N ALA A 179 -15.48 22.63 -13.51
CA ALA A 179 -14.70 23.82 -13.18
C ALA A 179 -15.43 24.78 -12.21
N TYR A 180 -16.63 24.45 -11.75
CA TYR A 180 -17.38 25.28 -10.80
C TYR A 180 -16.88 25.09 -9.36
N LEU A 181 -16.53 26.21 -8.71
CA LEU A 181 -16.15 26.26 -7.30
C LEU A 181 -17.26 26.88 -6.44
N THR A 182 -17.44 26.34 -5.24
CA THR A 182 -18.24 26.96 -4.18
C THR A 182 -17.51 28.17 -3.57
N ARG A 183 -18.21 28.98 -2.77
CA ARG A 183 -17.63 30.15 -2.07
C ARG A 183 -16.43 29.81 -1.18
N THR A 184 -16.36 28.56 -0.71
CA THR A 184 -15.28 28.05 0.14
C THR A 184 -14.15 27.39 -0.66
N GLY A 185 -14.17 27.46 -2.00
CA GLY A 185 -13.11 26.91 -2.86
C GLY A 185 -13.20 25.40 -3.12
N ILE A 186 -14.37 24.79 -2.88
CA ILE A 186 -14.58 23.34 -3.06
C ILE A 186 -15.30 23.08 -4.41
N PRO A 187 -14.75 22.24 -5.31
CA PRO A 187 -15.37 21.84 -6.57
C PRO A 187 -16.46 20.81 -6.31
N ILE A 188 -17.66 21.29 -6.00
CA ILE A 188 -18.75 20.45 -5.51
C ILE A 188 -19.18 19.37 -6.49
N TRP A 189 -19.21 19.68 -7.80
CA TRP A 189 -19.58 18.70 -8.82
C TRP A 189 -18.54 17.59 -8.98
N CYS A 190 -17.25 17.92 -8.84
CA CYS A 190 -16.20 16.92 -8.79
C CYS A 190 -16.39 16.02 -7.57
N LEU A 191 -16.66 16.60 -6.39
CA LEU A 191 -16.83 15.85 -5.14
C LEU A 191 -18.01 14.88 -5.19
N VAL A 192 -19.16 15.35 -5.67
CA VAL A 192 -20.36 14.49 -5.81
C VAL A 192 -20.09 13.35 -6.77
N PHE A 193 -19.46 13.64 -7.91
CA PHE A 193 -19.15 12.62 -8.91
C PHE A 193 -18.16 11.57 -8.39
N THR A 194 -17.03 11.99 -7.81
CA THR A 194 -16.03 11.04 -7.28
C THR A 194 -16.60 10.21 -6.14
N THR A 195 -17.36 10.82 -5.22
CA THR A 195 -18.01 10.10 -4.12
C THR A 195 -19.04 9.09 -4.63
N PHE A 196 -19.83 9.45 -5.64
CA PHE A 196 -20.80 8.56 -6.26
C PHE A 196 -20.12 7.34 -6.91
N VAL A 197 -19.05 7.57 -7.68
CA VAL A 197 -18.25 6.49 -8.28
C VAL A 197 -17.64 5.60 -7.21
N SER A 198 -17.01 6.16 -6.17
CA SER A 198 -16.43 5.39 -5.06
C SER A 198 -17.48 4.55 -4.33
N THR A 199 -18.69 5.09 -4.12
CA THR A 199 -19.79 4.36 -3.46
C THR A 199 -20.27 3.18 -4.31
N ILE A 200 -20.38 3.36 -5.63
CA ILE A 200 -20.74 2.27 -6.55
C ILE A 200 -19.66 1.19 -6.53
N LEU A 201 -18.39 1.57 -6.69
CA LEU A 201 -17.28 0.62 -6.72
C LEU A 201 -17.16 -0.16 -5.39
N PHE A 202 -17.36 0.53 -4.26
CA PHE A 202 -17.43 -0.10 -2.96
C PHE A 202 -18.64 -1.06 -2.85
N GLY A 203 -19.82 -0.66 -3.34
CA GLY A 203 -20.99 -1.52 -3.41
C GLY A 203 -20.76 -2.80 -4.23
N LEU A 204 -20.10 -2.69 -5.38
CA LEU A 204 -19.74 -3.81 -6.24
C LEU A 204 -18.81 -4.81 -5.56
N SER A 205 -17.98 -4.36 -4.61
CA SER A 205 -17.07 -5.24 -3.86
C SER A 205 -17.81 -6.29 -3.01
N PHE A 206 -19.04 -6.02 -2.57
CA PHE A 206 -19.86 -6.97 -1.79
C PHE A 206 -20.47 -8.08 -2.65
N VAL A 207 -20.67 -7.84 -3.95
CA VAL A 207 -21.39 -8.75 -4.85
C VAL A 207 -20.45 -9.73 -5.57
N GLY A 208 -19.15 -9.42 -5.67
CA GLY A 208 -18.21 -10.07 -6.60
C GLY A 208 -17.11 -10.96 -6.02
N ASN A 209 -17.40 -11.80 -5.01
CA ASN A 209 -16.52 -12.84 -4.48
C ASN A 209 -15.04 -12.43 -4.26
N LYS A 210 -14.80 -11.20 -3.78
CA LYS A 210 -13.47 -10.55 -3.62
C LYS A 210 -12.67 -10.29 -4.91
N ILE A 211 -13.03 -10.89 -6.04
CA ILE A 211 -12.35 -10.71 -7.34
C ILE A 211 -12.45 -9.25 -7.79
N ILE A 212 -13.63 -8.64 -7.70
CA ILE A 212 -13.84 -7.24 -8.08
C ILE A 212 -12.95 -6.31 -7.24
N TYR A 213 -12.84 -6.57 -5.94
CA TYR A 213 -11.97 -5.80 -5.06
C TYR A 213 -10.49 -5.92 -5.48
N GLN A 214 -10.01 -7.13 -5.76
CA GLN A 214 -8.63 -7.33 -6.23
C GLN A 214 -8.38 -6.63 -7.58
N TRP A 215 -9.34 -6.66 -8.49
CA TRP A 215 -9.27 -5.92 -9.75
C TRP A 215 -9.14 -4.41 -9.53
N LEU A 216 -9.95 -3.84 -8.63
CA LEU A 216 -9.89 -2.41 -8.31
C LEU A 216 -8.51 -2.03 -7.76
N VAL A 217 -7.97 -2.81 -6.83
CA VAL A 217 -6.62 -2.59 -6.28
C VAL A 217 -5.58 -2.63 -7.40
N ASN A 218 -5.55 -3.70 -8.21
CA ASN A 218 -4.56 -3.84 -9.29
C ASN A 218 -4.60 -2.69 -10.30
N VAL A 219 -5.80 -2.28 -10.73
CA VAL A 219 -5.97 -1.15 -11.66
C VAL A 219 -5.40 0.14 -11.05
N THR A 220 -5.73 0.43 -9.79
CA THR A 220 -5.24 1.65 -9.11
C THR A 220 -3.72 1.65 -8.89
N CYS A 221 -3.11 0.51 -8.61
CA CYS A 221 -1.66 0.36 -8.48
C CYS A 221 -0.96 0.80 -9.79
N VAL A 222 -1.43 0.26 -10.91
CA VAL A 222 -0.83 0.49 -12.23
C VAL A 222 -1.03 1.95 -12.66
N MET A 223 -2.20 2.53 -12.40
CA MET A 223 -2.45 3.96 -12.66
C MET A 223 -1.50 4.87 -11.89
N GLY A 224 -1.30 4.63 -10.59
CA GLY A 224 -0.39 5.45 -9.78
C GLY A 224 1.06 5.35 -10.22
N PHE A 225 1.51 4.14 -10.54
CA PHE A 225 2.86 3.95 -11.08
C PHE A 225 3.07 4.66 -12.42
N ILE A 226 2.07 4.65 -13.31
CA ILE A 226 2.13 5.42 -14.57
C ILE A 226 2.22 6.93 -14.27
N ALA A 227 1.44 7.44 -13.30
CA ALA A 227 1.45 8.85 -12.94
C ALA A 227 2.83 9.34 -12.49
N TRP A 228 3.63 8.50 -11.83
CA TRP A 228 4.99 8.85 -11.41
C TRP A 228 5.99 8.99 -12.57
N PHE A 229 5.73 8.42 -13.75
CA PHE A 229 6.57 8.62 -14.94
C PHE A 229 6.29 9.94 -15.68
N GLY A 230 5.16 10.62 -15.38
CA GLY A 230 4.74 11.83 -16.10
C GLY A 230 5.52 13.11 -15.77
N TYR A 231 6.47 13.07 -14.82
CA TYR A 231 7.19 14.26 -14.38
C TYR A 231 8.47 14.51 -15.20
N SER A 232 8.58 15.71 -15.77
CA SER A 232 9.81 16.17 -16.43
C SER A 232 10.92 16.40 -15.40
N LEU A 233 12.04 15.67 -15.54
CA LEU A 233 13.20 15.77 -14.66
C LEU A 233 13.95 17.11 -14.76
N ASN A 234 13.66 17.91 -15.80
CA ASN A 234 14.38 19.14 -16.11
C ASN A 234 13.85 20.38 -15.36
N ASP A 235 12.57 20.38 -14.93
CA ASP A 235 11.91 21.53 -14.27
C ASP A 235 11.72 21.37 -12.75
N LEU A 236 12.52 20.51 -12.12
CA LEU A 236 12.39 20.23 -10.69
C LEU A 236 12.97 21.35 -9.82
N VAL A 237 12.08 22.09 -9.14
CA VAL A 237 12.43 23.10 -8.12
C VAL A 237 13.17 22.46 -6.93
N TYR A 238 12.89 21.19 -6.64
CA TYR A 238 13.53 20.44 -5.56
C TYR A 238 14.13 19.13 -6.09
N LYS A 239 15.41 18.89 -5.78
CA LYS A 239 16.13 17.69 -6.18
C LYS A 239 16.21 16.71 -5.01
N ALA A 240 15.96 15.43 -5.28
CA ALA A 240 16.11 14.37 -4.30
C ALA A 240 17.57 14.22 -3.84
N LEU A 241 17.77 13.69 -2.63
CA LEU A 241 19.08 13.53 -1.97
C LEU A 241 20.10 12.72 -2.80
N PHE A 242 19.64 11.88 -3.73
CA PHE A 242 20.47 11.05 -4.61
C PHE A 242 20.26 11.32 -6.11
N PHE A 243 19.87 12.55 -6.48
CA PHE A 243 19.68 12.90 -7.89
C PHE A 243 21.01 12.80 -8.68
N PRO A 244 21.04 12.20 -9.90
CA PRO A 244 19.93 11.61 -10.67
C PRO A 244 19.72 10.10 -10.45
N VAL A 245 20.60 9.44 -9.70
CA VAL A 245 20.58 7.98 -9.50
C VAL A 245 19.29 7.50 -8.82
N GLY A 246 18.80 8.25 -7.82
CA GLY A 246 17.58 7.93 -7.07
C GLY A 246 16.35 7.80 -7.97
N PRO A 247 16.00 8.83 -8.78
CA PRO A 247 14.90 8.74 -9.75
C PRO A 247 15.04 7.60 -10.77
N ILE A 248 16.25 7.33 -11.28
CA ILE A 248 16.48 6.24 -12.24
C ILE A 248 16.25 4.88 -11.57
N LEU A 249 16.76 4.69 -10.36
CA LEU A 249 16.53 3.48 -9.58
C LEU A 249 15.05 3.29 -9.27
N ALA A 250 14.35 4.36 -8.86
CA ALA A 250 12.91 4.32 -8.61
C ALA A 250 12.13 3.94 -9.87
N ALA A 251 12.43 4.56 -11.02
CA ALA A 251 11.83 4.21 -12.31
C ALA A 251 12.03 2.73 -12.66
N LEU A 252 13.24 2.20 -12.46
CA LEU A 252 13.55 0.79 -12.69
C LEU A 252 12.74 -0.13 -11.74
N LEU A 253 12.65 0.21 -10.46
CA LEU A 253 11.87 -0.56 -9.47
C LEU A 253 10.38 -0.52 -9.77
N ILE A 254 9.85 0.61 -10.25
CA ILE A 254 8.46 0.72 -10.69
C ILE A 254 8.21 -0.17 -11.90
N CYS A 255 9.10 -0.16 -12.91
CA CYS A 255 9.00 -1.06 -14.06
C CYS A 255 8.98 -2.54 -13.64
N ILE A 256 9.89 -2.93 -12.74
CA ILE A 256 9.92 -4.29 -12.18
C ILE A 256 8.60 -4.58 -11.45
N SER A 257 8.06 -3.62 -10.71
CA SER A 257 6.82 -3.81 -9.94
C SER A 257 5.60 -3.97 -10.84
N VAL A 258 5.48 -3.16 -11.89
CA VAL A 258 4.40 -3.27 -12.89
C VAL A 258 4.46 -4.63 -13.60
N LEU A 259 5.65 -5.09 -14.01
CA LEU A 259 5.82 -6.40 -14.63
C LEU A 259 5.57 -7.56 -13.64
N GLY A 260 5.98 -7.36 -12.38
CA GLY A 260 5.84 -8.34 -11.31
C GLY A 260 4.41 -8.51 -10.79
N GLN A 261 3.51 -7.54 -10.99
CA GLN A 261 2.12 -7.63 -10.54
C GLN A 261 1.36 -8.82 -11.15
N SER A 262 1.71 -9.24 -12.37
CA SER A 262 1.11 -10.43 -12.98
C SER A 262 1.87 -11.73 -12.71
N TYR A 263 2.88 -11.74 -11.84
CA TYR A 263 3.67 -12.94 -11.56
C TYR A 263 2.79 -14.11 -11.07
N SER A 264 1.77 -13.83 -10.27
CA SER A 264 0.79 -14.83 -9.80
C SER A 264 -0.08 -15.40 -10.95
N ALA A 265 -0.34 -14.60 -11.99
CA ALA A 265 -1.09 -15.06 -13.17
C ALA A 265 -0.27 -16.05 -14.02
N PHE A 266 1.06 -15.93 -14.04
CA PHE A 266 1.96 -16.83 -14.76
C PHE A 266 2.29 -18.13 -14.00
N LYS A 267 2.22 -18.13 -12.66
CA LYS A 267 2.48 -19.33 -11.84
C LYS A 267 1.28 -20.28 -11.71
N THR A 268 0.07 -19.81 -11.96
CA THR A 268 -1.13 -20.63 -11.84
C THR A 268 -1.35 -21.42 -13.13
N HIS A 269 -1.42 -22.75 -13.06
CA HIS A 269 -1.86 -23.61 -14.15
C HIS A 269 -3.30 -24.08 -13.89
N PRO A 270 -4.30 -23.75 -14.74
CA PRO A 270 -4.23 -23.00 -16.00
C PRO A 270 -4.03 -21.49 -15.83
N PHE A 271 -3.53 -20.84 -16.89
CA PHE A 271 -3.25 -19.41 -16.93
C PHE A 271 -4.49 -18.58 -16.55
N ASN A 272 -4.35 -17.73 -15.54
CA ASN A 272 -5.45 -16.90 -15.08
C ASN A 272 -5.52 -15.60 -15.88
N PHE A 273 -6.20 -15.65 -17.03
CA PHE A 273 -6.39 -14.51 -17.93
C PHE A 273 -7.09 -13.32 -17.26
N SER A 274 -7.98 -13.58 -16.29
CA SER A 274 -8.67 -12.54 -15.53
C SER A 274 -7.68 -11.68 -14.73
N ASN A 275 -6.77 -12.30 -13.99
CA ASN A 275 -5.77 -11.56 -13.21
C ASN A 275 -4.79 -10.79 -14.11
N PHE A 276 -4.37 -11.39 -15.23
CA PHE A 276 -3.52 -10.71 -16.21
C PHE A 276 -4.21 -9.47 -16.80
N LEU A 277 -5.48 -9.60 -17.19
CA LEU A 277 -6.24 -8.48 -17.73
C LEU A 277 -6.42 -7.38 -16.68
N SER A 278 -6.74 -7.74 -15.43
CA SER A 278 -6.88 -6.78 -14.32
C SER A 278 -5.63 -5.93 -14.08
N ALA A 279 -4.45 -6.53 -14.28
CA ALA A 279 -3.17 -5.88 -14.01
C ALA A 279 -2.66 -5.03 -15.18
N TYR A 280 -3.15 -5.25 -16.41
CA TYR A 280 -2.60 -4.55 -17.58
C TYR A 280 -3.63 -3.81 -18.43
N ILE A 281 -4.93 -3.95 -18.16
CA ILE A 281 -5.99 -3.22 -18.89
C ILE A 281 -5.81 -1.70 -18.82
N THR A 282 -5.20 -1.19 -17.75
CA THR A 282 -4.94 0.23 -17.54
C THR A 282 -3.97 0.82 -18.56
N ILE A 283 -2.96 0.06 -19.01
CA ILE A 283 -1.93 0.56 -19.93
C ILE A 283 -2.53 1.00 -21.27
N PRO A 284 -3.27 0.16 -22.02
CA PRO A 284 -3.87 0.59 -23.29
C PRO A 284 -4.94 1.69 -23.09
N VAL A 285 -5.66 1.69 -21.97
CA VAL A 285 -6.61 2.77 -21.65
C VAL A 285 -5.89 4.10 -21.47
N PHE A 286 -4.74 4.13 -20.79
CA PHE A 286 -3.93 5.33 -20.62
C PHE A 286 -3.41 5.86 -21.97
N PHE A 287 -2.84 4.99 -22.81
CA PHE A 287 -2.37 5.40 -24.14
C PHE A 287 -3.51 5.91 -25.02
N ASN A 288 -4.69 5.28 -24.98
CA ASN A 288 -5.86 5.76 -25.70
C ASN A 288 -6.31 7.14 -25.22
N TYR A 289 -6.32 7.37 -23.91
CA TYR A 289 -6.67 8.66 -23.32
C TYR A 289 -5.68 9.77 -23.73
N VAL A 290 -4.37 9.52 -23.61
CA VAL A 290 -3.34 10.49 -24.03
C VAL A 290 -3.40 10.76 -25.53
N PHE A 291 -3.59 9.72 -26.35
CA PHE A 291 -3.75 9.88 -27.79
C PHE A 291 -4.99 10.71 -28.15
N CYS A 292 -6.12 10.48 -27.47
CA CYS A 292 -7.34 11.27 -27.65
C CYS A 292 -7.13 12.74 -27.25
N LEU A 293 -6.35 13.00 -26.19
CA LEU A 293 -6.02 14.36 -25.75
C LEU A 293 -5.12 15.11 -26.72
N GLN A 294 -4.23 14.43 -27.44
CA GLN A 294 -3.34 15.06 -28.43
C GLN A 294 -4.06 15.41 -29.74
N ILE A 295 -5.22 14.81 -30.00
CA ILE A 295 -6.01 15.01 -31.23
C ILE A 295 -7.09 16.09 -31.06
N CYS A 296 -7.53 16.36 -29.83
CA CYS A 296 -8.49 17.42 -29.48
C CYS A 296 -7.80 18.77 -29.26
#